data_AF-A0A520A581-F1
#
_entry.id   AF-A0A520A581-F1
#
_cell.length_a   1.000
_cell.length_b   1.000
_cell.length_c   1.000
_cell.angle_alpha   90.00
_cell.angle_beta   90.00
_cell.angle_gamma   90.00
#
_symmetry.space_group_name_H-M   'P 1'
#
loop_
_entity.id
_entity.type
_entity.pdbx_description
1 polymer ?
#
loop_
_entity_poly.entity_id
_entity_poly.type
_entity_poly.pdbx_seq_one_letter_code
_entity_poly.pdbx_strand_id
1 'polypeptide(L)'
;ESQDGSGRNNANFSTPADGSPGRMQMYLFDNKPANTLTVTGDASVNGGYRFATVAFGPTLAKKPLAGKLVLVNDGVSDDGGDHGCASPFVNAAAVTGNIAFIERNGCVQLSTLNPRPNNQFAPKVKRAQANGAVGVIVFDSTAATNGLVSFGGADTVGIRIPAIYIGGSDGFKLRAAIRAGATINVSAVVGPDFDGSFDNGVVSHEFGHGISNRLTGGGTANCLNGTTGYQTMGEGWSDFFGLWMTTRPGDIGSNKRYIATYDNGTPLNVGPGFRSKPYTTDMSTNGNNYTYSKLGPASGQFSETHDVGEIWTTVLWDLNWAMINKYGYNPDFFAASGGNNLTLKLVLDGCKLQVCQPGFLDGRDGILRADSATNRGANADLIWNVFARRGMGYSAKQGDRTNGFPTVNNIVQGFDLPPQTKVIVLANQNGVTTSASLEAFPNPAQDRLTVRTQLASAAPMQVTVLDLMGKAVLRTTVPTAQMQQNGVELNTSSLATGIYVVRVNTTEGSFTTKVTIQH
;
A
#
# COMPACT_ATOMS: atom_id res chain seq x y z
N GLU A 1 18.11 10.73 4.78
CA GLU A 1 18.00 12.20 4.77
C GLU A 1 16.53 12.57 4.66
N SER A 2 16.08 13.61 5.35
CA SER A 2 14.71 14.12 5.25
C SER A 2 14.72 15.62 4.98
N GLN A 3 13.66 16.12 4.34
CA GLN A 3 13.43 17.55 4.09
C GLN A 3 14.58 18.26 3.34
N ASP A 4 15.31 17.55 2.48
CA ASP A 4 16.46 18.09 1.73
C ASP A 4 16.06 19.06 0.59
N GLY A 5 14.76 19.20 0.33
CA GLY A 5 14.19 20.06 -0.69
C GLY A 5 14.39 19.57 -2.14
N SER A 6 14.98 18.40 -2.34
CA SER A 6 15.26 17.84 -3.67
C SER A 6 14.05 17.15 -4.32
N GLY A 7 13.01 16.84 -3.55
CA GLY A 7 11.81 16.16 -4.02
C GLY A 7 10.59 16.35 -3.09
N ARG A 8 9.42 15.93 -3.60
CA ARG A 8 8.13 15.90 -2.88
C ARG A 8 7.29 14.71 -3.37
N ASN A 9 6.33 14.29 -2.54
CA ASN A 9 5.38 13.20 -2.83
C ASN A 9 6.05 11.90 -3.28
N ASN A 10 7.18 11.58 -2.66
CA ASN A 10 7.97 10.41 -3.00
C ASN A 10 8.78 9.95 -1.79
N ALA A 11 9.47 8.84 -1.93
CA ALA A 11 10.65 8.48 -1.15
C ALA A 11 11.57 7.67 -2.08
N ASN A 12 12.83 7.50 -1.72
CA ASN A 12 13.71 6.60 -2.48
C ASN A 12 14.86 6.05 -1.63
N PHE A 13 15.46 4.98 -2.14
CA PHE A 13 16.71 4.44 -1.64
C PHE A 13 17.70 4.18 -2.79
N SER A 14 18.79 4.96 -2.82
CA SER A 14 19.92 4.68 -3.69
C SER A 14 20.69 3.48 -3.17
N THR A 15 20.76 2.41 -3.97
CA THR A 15 21.45 1.16 -3.62
C THR A 15 22.67 0.95 -4.50
N PRO A 16 23.84 1.54 -4.20
CA PRO A 16 25.07 1.20 -4.90
C PRO A 16 25.52 -0.22 -4.53
N ALA A 17 26.41 -0.80 -5.34
CA ALA A 17 27.01 -2.10 -5.06
C ALA A 17 27.67 -2.16 -3.66
N ASP A 18 27.89 -3.38 -3.18
CA ASP A 18 28.55 -3.63 -1.91
C ASP A 18 29.90 -2.89 -1.81
N GLY A 19 30.20 -2.40 -0.60
CA GLY A 19 31.36 -1.55 -0.33
C GLY A 19 31.08 -0.05 -0.45
N SER A 20 29.90 0.36 -0.93
CA SER A 20 29.46 1.77 -0.94
C SER A 20 28.24 2.00 -0.04
N PRO A 21 28.13 3.16 0.64
CA PRO A 21 26.97 3.47 1.47
C PRO A 21 25.72 3.70 0.60
N GLY A 22 24.60 3.09 0.99
CA GLY A 22 23.29 3.43 0.43
C GLY A 22 22.78 4.77 0.98
N ARG A 23 21.85 5.40 0.27
CA ARG A 23 21.26 6.68 0.69
C ARG A 23 19.74 6.62 0.58
N MET A 24 19.07 6.71 1.72
CA MET A 24 17.61 6.88 1.79
C MET A 24 17.25 8.36 1.80
N GLN A 25 16.26 8.74 1.01
CA GLN A 25 15.68 10.08 0.99
C GLN A 25 14.19 10.01 1.26
N MET A 26 13.76 10.77 2.27
CA MET A 26 12.36 10.95 2.64
C MET A 26 11.93 12.38 2.29
N TYR A 27 10.75 12.51 1.67
CA TYR A 27 10.23 13.79 1.23
C TYR A 27 8.94 14.18 1.96
N LEU A 28 8.57 15.45 1.80
CA LEU A 28 7.25 15.94 2.20
C LEU A 28 6.19 15.50 1.20
N PHE A 29 5.03 15.08 1.70
CA PHE A 29 3.84 14.72 0.95
C PHE A 29 2.75 15.79 1.11
N ASP A 30 2.11 16.12 0.00
CA ASP A 30 1.11 17.17 -0.06
C ASP A 30 -0.13 16.77 0.75
N ASN A 31 -0.43 17.55 1.79
CA ASN A 31 -1.64 17.39 2.57
C ASN A 31 -2.83 18.07 1.87
N LYS A 32 -3.24 17.51 0.73
CA LYS A 32 -4.43 17.96 -0.02
C LYS A 32 -5.69 18.06 0.86
N PRO A 33 -5.90 17.23 1.90
CA PRO A 33 -6.96 17.43 2.88
C PRO A 33 -6.90 18.74 3.67
N ALA A 34 -5.71 19.21 4.05
CA ALA A 34 -5.56 20.45 4.82
C ALA A 34 -5.53 21.72 3.97
N ASN A 35 -5.39 21.59 2.64
CA ASN A 35 -5.49 22.70 1.71
C ASN A 35 -6.90 23.30 1.69
N THR A 36 -6.99 24.62 1.87
CA THR A 36 -8.27 25.34 1.92
C THR A 36 -8.29 26.49 0.91
N LEU A 37 -9.23 26.43 -0.03
CA LEU A 37 -9.64 27.53 -0.89
C LEU A 37 -10.88 28.18 -0.27
N THR A 38 -10.72 29.36 0.29
CA THR A 38 -11.85 30.12 0.85
C THR A 38 -12.53 30.91 -0.26
N VAL A 39 -13.83 30.69 -0.44
CA VAL A 39 -14.68 31.37 -1.43
C VAL A 39 -15.64 32.30 -0.70
N THR A 40 -15.70 33.56 -1.15
CA THR A 40 -16.56 34.61 -0.59
C THR A 40 -17.24 35.42 -1.70
N GLY A 41 -18.23 36.23 -1.34
CA GLY A 41 -18.88 37.22 -2.22
C GLY A 41 -20.30 36.85 -2.67
N ASP A 42 -20.65 35.57 -2.71
CA ASP A 42 -21.99 35.10 -3.04
C ASP A 42 -22.43 33.95 -2.11
N ALA A 43 -23.58 34.13 -1.45
CA ALA A 43 -24.06 33.21 -0.43
C ALA A 43 -24.32 31.77 -0.95
N SER A 44 -24.58 31.58 -2.25
CA SER A 44 -24.80 30.24 -2.83
C SER A 44 -23.52 29.39 -2.91
N VAL A 45 -22.36 30.03 -2.83
CA VAL A 45 -21.03 29.41 -3.02
C VAL A 45 -20.02 29.78 -1.94
N ASN A 46 -20.40 30.53 -0.91
CA ASN A 46 -19.50 30.84 0.21
C ASN A 46 -19.08 29.55 0.94
N GLY A 47 -17.80 29.45 1.28
CA GLY A 47 -17.30 28.32 2.07
C GLY A 47 -15.85 27.94 1.79
N GLY A 48 -15.41 26.87 2.43
CA GLY A 48 -14.12 26.24 2.20
C GLY A 48 -14.22 25.14 1.15
N TYR A 49 -13.29 25.17 0.20
CA TYR A 49 -13.16 24.22 -0.89
C TYR A 49 -11.77 23.57 -0.82
N ARG A 50 -11.61 22.34 -1.31
CA ARG A 50 -10.31 21.67 -1.33
C ARG A 50 -9.61 21.86 -2.66
N PHE A 51 -8.28 21.90 -2.64
CA PHE A 51 -7.48 22.03 -3.87
C PHE A 51 -6.19 21.20 -3.82
N ALA A 52 -5.67 20.87 -5.00
CA ALA A 52 -4.31 20.38 -5.19
C ALA A 52 -3.38 21.49 -5.70
N THR A 53 -2.14 21.47 -5.24
CA THR A 53 -1.04 22.28 -5.78
C THR A 53 -0.55 21.72 -7.12
N VAL A 54 0.13 22.54 -7.91
CA VAL A 54 0.76 22.13 -9.17
C VAL A 54 2.29 22.17 -9.03
N ALA A 55 2.99 21.36 -9.85
CA ALA A 55 4.44 21.22 -9.77
C ALA A 55 5.25 22.29 -10.54
N PHE A 56 4.57 23.26 -11.15
CA PHE A 56 5.19 24.30 -12.00
C PHE A 56 4.79 25.71 -11.56
N GLY A 57 5.55 26.71 -11.97
CA GLY A 57 5.34 28.09 -11.54
C GLY A 57 5.69 28.33 -10.07
N PRO A 58 5.44 29.54 -9.54
CA PRO A 58 5.71 29.86 -8.15
C PRO A 58 4.74 29.16 -7.19
N THR A 59 5.25 28.72 -6.05
CA THR A 59 4.44 28.16 -4.96
C THR A 59 3.53 29.22 -4.32
N LEU A 60 2.45 28.79 -3.68
CA LEU A 60 1.55 29.70 -2.94
C LEU A 60 2.24 30.45 -1.79
N ALA A 61 3.30 29.87 -1.23
CA ALA A 61 4.14 30.54 -0.23
C ALA A 61 4.95 31.72 -0.82
N LYS A 62 5.42 31.60 -2.07
CA LYS A 62 6.14 32.67 -2.77
C LYS A 62 5.20 33.69 -3.40
N LYS A 63 4.06 33.25 -3.92
CA LYS A 63 3.03 34.09 -4.51
C LYS A 63 1.64 33.62 -4.05
N PRO A 64 1.03 34.31 -3.07
CA PRO A 64 -0.32 33.99 -2.64
C PRO A 64 -1.31 34.08 -3.80
N LEU A 65 -2.26 33.14 -3.85
CA LEU A 65 -3.37 33.18 -4.78
C LEU A 65 -4.58 33.73 -4.02
N ALA A 66 -4.88 35.01 -4.26
CA ALA A 66 -6.07 35.67 -3.76
C ALA A 66 -6.55 36.74 -4.72
N GLY A 67 -7.87 36.87 -4.88
CA GLY A 67 -8.47 37.87 -5.76
C GLY A 67 -9.84 37.46 -6.29
N LYS A 68 -10.39 38.26 -7.21
CA LYS A 68 -11.65 37.96 -7.88
C LYS A 68 -11.48 36.80 -8.85
N LEU A 69 -12.40 35.85 -8.82
CA LEU A 69 -12.43 34.71 -9.74
C LEU A 69 -13.15 35.10 -11.03
N VAL A 70 -12.50 34.90 -12.18
CA VAL A 70 -13.01 35.28 -13.50
C VAL A 70 -12.94 34.08 -14.43
N LEU A 71 -14.10 33.63 -14.89
CA LEU A 71 -14.19 32.58 -15.92
C LEU A 71 -13.55 33.08 -17.21
N VAL A 72 -12.60 32.32 -17.75
CA VAL A 72 -11.95 32.66 -19.01
C VAL A 72 -12.93 32.56 -20.18
N ASN A 73 -12.76 33.41 -21.18
CA ASN A 73 -13.37 33.27 -22.49
C ASN A 73 -12.26 33.38 -23.56
N ASP A 74 -11.83 32.24 -24.08
CA ASP A 74 -10.83 32.12 -25.13
C ASP A 74 -11.38 32.31 -26.55
N GLY A 75 -12.70 32.41 -26.72
CA GLY A 75 -13.38 32.62 -27.99
C GLY A 75 -13.34 31.46 -28.98
N VAL A 76 -12.81 30.29 -28.61
CA VAL A 76 -12.63 29.14 -29.52
C VAL A 76 -13.23 27.84 -29.02
N SER A 77 -13.52 27.71 -27.73
CA SER A 77 -14.11 26.49 -27.17
C SER A 77 -15.64 26.52 -27.17
N ASP A 78 -16.25 25.38 -27.54
CA ASP A 78 -17.70 25.21 -27.76
C ASP A 78 -18.55 25.42 -26.49
N ASP A 79 -17.95 25.40 -25.31
CA ASP A 79 -18.60 25.59 -24.01
C ASP A 79 -18.56 27.04 -23.49
N GLY A 80 -18.35 28.00 -24.39
CA GLY A 80 -18.28 29.42 -24.06
C GLY A 80 -16.87 29.91 -23.70
N GLY A 81 -15.85 29.15 -24.11
CA GLY A 81 -14.47 29.61 -24.12
C GLY A 81 -13.68 29.38 -22.82
N ASP A 82 -14.15 28.55 -21.90
CA ASP A 82 -13.58 28.47 -20.55
C ASP A 82 -12.38 27.52 -20.42
N HIS A 83 -11.88 27.01 -21.54
CA HIS A 83 -10.74 26.08 -21.57
C HIS A 83 -9.37 26.75 -21.70
N GLY A 84 -9.26 28.04 -22.06
CA GLY A 84 -7.96 28.71 -22.25
C GLY A 84 -7.17 28.16 -23.44
N CYS A 85 -7.90 27.76 -24.49
CA CYS A 85 -7.42 27.11 -25.70
C CYS A 85 -6.79 28.05 -26.72
N ALA A 86 -7.13 29.34 -26.69
CA ALA A 86 -6.52 30.37 -27.52
C ALA A 86 -6.10 31.58 -26.67
N SER A 87 -5.27 32.43 -27.26
CA SER A 87 -4.88 33.71 -26.72
C SER A 87 -4.73 34.69 -27.89
N PRO A 88 -5.11 35.97 -27.76
CA PRO A 88 -5.66 36.62 -26.55
C PRO A 88 -7.06 36.12 -26.18
N PHE A 89 -7.41 36.23 -24.90
CA PHE A 89 -8.76 35.96 -24.41
C PHE A 89 -9.70 37.08 -24.84
N VAL A 90 -10.93 36.75 -25.25
CA VAL A 90 -11.99 37.71 -25.58
C VAL A 90 -12.27 38.62 -24.38
N ASN A 91 -12.20 38.08 -23.16
CA ASN A 91 -12.40 38.83 -21.93
C ASN A 91 -11.09 39.18 -21.18
N ALA A 92 -9.97 39.38 -21.90
CA ALA A 92 -8.66 39.70 -21.30
C ALA A 92 -8.71 40.89 -20.31
N ALA A 93 -9.52 41.92 -20.59
CA ALA A 93 -9.70 43.06 -19.69
C ALA A 93 -10.32 42.66 -18.34
N ALA A 94 -11.22 41.68 -18.31
CA ALA A 94 -11.80 41.18 -17.07
C ALA A 94 -10.82 40.27 -16.31
N VAL A 95 -9.98 39.52 -17.02
CA VAL A 95 -8.98 38.62 -16.45
C VAL A 95 -7.77 39.36 -15.87
N THR A 96 -7.41 40.53 -16.44
CA THR A 96 -6.27 41.33 -16.01
C THR A 96 -6.38 41.72 -14.53
N GLY A 97 -5.35 41.36 -13.74
CA GLY A 97 -5.31 41.63 -12.30
C GLY A 97 -6.09 40.63 -11.43
N ASN A 98 -6.79 39.65 -12.05
CA ASN A 98 -7.69 38.72 -11.37
C ASN A 98 -7.23 37.26 -11.50
N ILE A 99 -7.98 36.36 -10.85
CA ILE A 99 -7.73 34.92 -10.89
C ILE A 99 -8.48 34.30 -12.08
N ALA A 100 -7.75 33.77 -13.04
CA ALA A 100 -8.35 33.10 -14.19
C ALA A 100 -8.91 31.72 -13.78
N PHE A 101 -10.13 31.43 -14.18
CA PHE A 101 -10.82 30.17 -13.89
C PHE A 101 -11.03 29.38 -15.18
N ILE A 102 -10.45 28.18 -15.25
CA ILE A 102 -10.26 27.41 -16.48
C ILE A 102 -10.67 25.94 -16.30
N GLU A 103 -11.35 25.36 -17.28
CA GLU A 103 -11.63 23.91 -17.31
C GLU A 103 -10.45 23.13 -17.94
N ARG A 104 -10.07 21.98 -17.35
CA ARG A 104 -8.83 21.25 -17.69
C ARG A 104 -8.73 20.70 -19.12
N ASN A 105 -9.84 20.39 -19.78
CA ASN A 105 -9.86 19.70 -21.08
C ASN A 105 -10.17 20.67 -22.24
N GLY A 106 -10.61 20.13 -23.38
CA GLY A 106 -11.17 20.91 -24.49
C GLY A 106 -10.19 21.55 -25.47
N CYS A 107 -8.88 21.41 -25.25
CA CYS A 107 -7.86 21.99 -26.13
C CYS A 107 -7.20 20.96 -27.05
N VAL A 108 -7.91 20.53 -28.09
CA VAL A 108 -7.43 19.56 -29.10
C VAL A 108 -6.16 20.00 -29.84
N GLN A 109 -5.95 21.31 -29.96
CA GLN A 109 -4.75 21.93 -30.54
C GLN A 109 -3.51 21.86 -29.64
N LEU A 110 -3.66 21.41 -28.39
CA LEU A 110 -2.54 21.14 -27.47
C LEU A 110 -2.17 19.63 -27.48
N SER A 111 -2.37 18.92 -28.58
CA SER A 111 -2.12 17.49 -28.72
C SER A 111 -0.67 17.11 -29.06
N THR A 112 0.17 18.07 -29.48
CA THR A 112 1.48 17.79 -30.12
C THR A 112 2.69 17.60 -29.18
N LEU A 113 2.53 17.62 -27.85
CA LEU A 113 3.68 17.60 -26.91
C LEU A 113 3.64 16.51 -25.79
N ASN A 114 2.66 15.60 -25.75
CA ASN A 114 2.59 14.52 -24.74
C ASN A 114 1.57 13.44 -25.18
N PRO A 115 1.67 12.15 -24.80
CA PRO A 115 0.77 11.08 -25.27
C PRO A 115 -0.63 11.11 -24.63
N ARG A 116 -1.04 12.23 -24.01
CA ARG A 116 -2.44 12.52 -23.66
C ARG A 116 -2.91 13.74 -24.46
N PRO A 117 -3.56 13.55 -25.62
CA PRO A 117 -3.73 14.57 -26.66
C PRO A 117 -4.58 15.82 -26.32
N ASN A 118 -5.03 16.06 -25.07
CA ASN A 118 -5.97 17.15 -24.76
C ASN A 118 -5.84 17.80 -23.36
N ASN A 119 -4.80 17.48 -22.58
CA ASN A 119 -4.74 17.83 -21.15
C ASN A 119 -3.40 18.51 -20.76
N GLN A 120 -3.04 19.61 -21.44
CA GLN A 120 -1.83 20.39 -21.14
C GLN A 120 -2.13 21.61 -20.25
N PHE A 121 -1.66 21.57 -19.00
CA PHE A 121 -1.93 22.60 -17.99
C PHE A 121 -1.03 23.83 -18.09
N ALA A 122 0.28 23.62 -18.27
CA ALA A 122 1.26 24.70 -18.30
C ALA A 122 0.96 25.73 -19.41
N PRO A 123 0.60 25.35 -20.66
CA PRO A 123 0.20 26.31 -21.68
C PRO A 123 -1.06 27.10 -21.35
N LYS A 124 -2.07 26.48 -20.72
CA LYS A 124 -3.30 27.17 -20.28
C LYS A 124 -2.96 28.26 -19.26
N VAL A 125 -2.15 27.93 -18.26
CA VAL A 125 -1.68 28.89 -17.24
C VAL A 125 -0.83 29.99 -17.87
N LYS A 126 0.04 29.65 -18.82
CA LYS A 126 0.85 30.64 -19.56
C LYS A 126 0.00 31.63 -20.36
N ARG A 127 -1.08 31.16 -20.99
CA ARG A 127 -2.02 32.02 -21.71
C ARG A 127 -2.79 32.95 -20.78
N ALA A 128 -3.26 32.45 -19.64
CA ALA A 128 -3.87 33.29 -18.61
C ALA A 128 -2.90 34.39 -18.13
N GLN A 129 -1.64 34.03 -17.89
CA GLN A 129 -0.59 35.00 -17.58
C GLN A 129 -0.39 36.05 -18.68
N ALA A 130 -0.38 35.64 -19.94
CA ALA A 130 -0.24 36.56 -21.08
C ALA A 130 -1.43 37.53 -21.20
N ASN A 131 -2.60 37.14 -20.68
CA ASN A 131 -3.81 37.96 -20.58
C ASN A 131 -3.93 38.68 -19.22
N GLY A 132 -2.84 38.79 -18.46
CA GLY A 132 -2.76 39.62 -17.27
C GLY A 132 -3.29 38.99 -15.98
N ALA A 133 -3.63 37.69 -15.98
CA ALA A 133 -4.04 37.00 -14.76
C ALA A 133 -2.91 37.01 -13.71
N VAL A 134 -3.28 37.13 -12.43
CA VAL A 134 -2.31 37.09 -11.30
C VAL A 134 -2.26 35.72 -10.61
N GLY A 135 -3.18 34.82 -10.96
CA GLY A 135 -3.20 33.42 -10.56
C GLY A 135 -4.23 32.64 -11.38
N VAL A 136 -4.19 31.30 -11.30
CA VAL A 136 -5.09 30.43 -12.07
C VAL A 136 -5.69 29.34 -11.20
N ILE A 137 -6.99 29.10 -11.34
CA ILE A 137 -7.66 27.91 -10.82
C ILE A 137 -8.11 27.07 -12.01
N VAL A 138 -7.63 25.84 -12.08
CA VAL A 138 -8.11 24.85 -13.04
C VAL A 138 -9.11 23.92 -12.36
N PHE A 139 -10.20 23.53 -13.02
CA PHE A 139 -11.15 22.55 -12.47
C PHE A 139 -11.36 21.34 -13.39
N ASP A 140 -11.84 20.22 -12.83
CA ASP A 140 -12.14 19.01 -13.61
C ASP A 140 -13.29 19.26 -14.60
N SER A 141 -13.17 18.70 -15.81
CA SER A 141 -14.24 18.69 -16.81
C SER A 141 -15.38 17.72 -16.49
N THR A 142 -15.17 16.80 -15.54
CA THR A 142 -16.19 15.85 -15.09
C THR A 142 -16.88 16.38 -13.84
N ALA A 143 -18.12 16.87 -13.99
CA ALA A 143 -18.89 17.53 -12.94
C ALA A 143 -19.09 16.70 -11.65
N ALA A 144 -19.06 15.36 -11.73
CA ALA A 144 -19.23 14.49 -10.55
C ALA A 144 -17.92 14.21 -9.79
N THR A 145 -16.77 14.64 -10.31
CA THR A 145 -15.46 14.30 -9.74
C THR A 145 -15.13 15.18 -8.54
N ASN A 146 -14.92 14.55 -7.38
CA ASN A 146 -14.35 15.18 -6.17
C ASN A 146 -12.83 14.97 -6.05
N GLY A 147 -12.24 14.19 -6.96
CA GLY A 147 -10.83 13.84 -6.94
C GLY A 147 -9.92 15.04 -7.20
N LEU A 148 -8.83 15.13 -6.43
CA LEU A 148 -7.82 16.18 -6.56
C LEU A 148 -6.55 15.64 -7.22
N VAL A 149 -6.27 16.15 -8.42
CA VAL A 149 -5.09 15.78 -9.20
C VAL A 149 -4.05 16.88 -9.09
N SER A 150 -2.84 16.52 -8.65
CA SER A 150 -1.69 17.41 -8.87
C SER A 150 -1.21 17.19 -10.28
N PHE A 151 -1.09 18.26 -11.05
CA PHE A 151 -0.52 18.19 -12.38
C PHE A 151 0.99 18.36 -12.30
N GLY A 152 1.70 17.30 -12.65
CA GLY A 152 3.16 17.27 -12.74
C GLY A 152 3.69 17.86 -14.04
N GLY A 153 5.00 18.07 -14.09
CA GLY A 153 5.74 18.55 -15.27
C GLY A 153 6.65 19.74 -14.96
N ALA A 154 7.77 19.84 -15.68
CA ALA A 154 8.64 21.01 -15.61
C ALA A 154 7.97 22.22 -16.25
N ASP A 155 8.18 23.41 -15.69
CA ASP A 155 7.81 24.64 -16.36
C ASP A 155 8.75 24.91 -17.54
N THR A 156 8.30 24.55 -18.74
CA THR A 156 9.04 24.81 -19.99
C THR A 156 8.57 26.07 -20.71
N VAL A 157 7.57 26.77 -20.17
CA VAL A 157 6.88 27.88 -20.86
C VAL A 157 7.01 29.22 -20.12
N GLY A 158 7.66 29.24 -18.95
CA GLY A 158 7.98 30.46 -18.21
C GLY A 158 6.76 31.04 -17.48
N ILE A 159 6.18 30.24 -16.60
CA ILE A 159 5.08 30.57 -15.69
C ILE A 159 5.62 31.28 -14.47
N ARG A 160 5.01 32.42 -14.15
CA ARG A 160 5.39 33.35 -13.08
C ARG A 160 4.21 33.68 -12.16
N ILE A 161 3.08 33.01 -12.33
CA ILE A 161 1.87 33.16 -11.51
C ILE A 161 1.51 31.81 -10.88
N PRO A 162 0.98 31.78 -9.64
CA PRO A 162 0.58 30.55 -8.99
C PRO A 162 -0.63 29.93 -9.69
N ALA A 163 -0.75 28.60 -9.62
CA ALA A 163 -1.93 27.89 -10.05
C ALA A 163 -2.32 26.78 -9.07
N ILE A 164 -3.61 26.46 -9.00
CA ILE A 164 -4.16 25.35 -8.21
C ILE A 164 -5.21 24.58 -9.03
N TYR A 165 -5.55 23.40 -8.53
CA TYR A 165 -6.58 22.56 -9.12
C TYR A 165 -7.70 22.21 -8.13
N ILE A 166 -8.96 22.26 -8.59
CA ILE A 166 -10.13 21.83 -7.81
C ILE A 166 -10.93 20.74 -8.53
N GLY A 167 -11.72 19.99 -7.78
CA GLY A 167 -12.62 18.97 -8.33
C GLY A 167 -13.69 19.56 -9.26
N GLY A 168 -14.29 18.71 -10.10
CA GLY A 168 -15.33 19.13 -11.03
C GLY A 168 -16.63 19.52 -10.35
N SER A 169 -17.02 18.86 -9.26
CA SER A 169 -18.23 19.22 -8.49
C SER A 169 -18.18 20.67 -8.00
N ASP A 170 -17.08 21.03 -7.37
CA ASP A 170 -16.79 22.38 -6.90
C ASP A 170 -16.62 23.35 -8.07
N GLY A 171 -15.89 22.95 -9.11
CA GLY A 171 -15.63 23.78 -10.27
C GLY A 171 -16.89 24.18 -11.04
N PHE A 172 -17.76 23.21 -11.32
CA PHE A 172 -19.03 23.44 -11.99
C PHE A 172 -19.98 24.28 -11.13
N LYS A 173 -19.99 24.10 -9.81
CA LYS A 173 -20.75 24.94 -8.88
C LYS A 173 -20.32 26.41 -8.95
N LEU A 174 -19.02 26.68 -8.88
CA LEU A 174 -18.47 28.04 -9.00
C LEU A 174 -18.73 28.64 -10.38
N ARG A 175 -18.56 27.83 -11.45
CA ARG A 175 -18.83 28.26 -12.83
C ARG A 175 -20.29 28.70 -13.01
N ALA A 176 -21.24 27.91 -12.50
CA ALA A 176 -22.66 28.23 -12.61
C ALA A 176 -22.99 29.56 -11.91
N ALA A 177 -22.45 29.79 -10.72
CA ALA A 177 -22.64 31.05 -9.99
C ALA A 177 -22.06 32.26 -10.77
N ILE A 178 -20.84 32.15 -11.31
CA ILE A 178 -20.23 33.21 -12.13
C ILE A 178 -21.09 33.52 -13.36
N ARG A 179 -21.58 32.49 -14.06
CA ARG A 179 -22.47 32.66 -15.23
C ARG A 179 -23.82 33.26 -14.86
N ALA A 180 -24.29 33.07 -13.64
CA ALA A 180 -25.48 33.73 -13.09
C ALA A 180 -25.22 35.19 -12.64
N GLY A 181 -23.99 35.70 -12.77
CA GLY A 181 -23.62 37.08 -12.43
C GLY A 181 -23.01 37.26 -11.03
N ALA A 182 -22.71 36.17 -10.31
CA ALA A 182 -22.09 36.25 -9.00
C ALA A 182 -20.67 36.86 -9.06
N THR A 183 -20.35 37.71 -8.10
CA THR A 183 -18.98 38.18 -7.88
C THR A 183 -18.34 37.34 -6.78
N ILE A 184 -17.36 36.53 -7.18
CA ILE A 184 -16.68 35.60 -6.29
C ILE A 184 -15.25 36.07 -6.04
N ASN A 185 -14.83 36.09 -4.77
CA ASN A 185 -13.44 36.26 -4.36
C ASN A 185 -12.92 34.98 -3.75
N VAL A 186 -11.66 34.66 -4.03
CA VAL A 186 -11.00 33.45 -3.53
C VAL A 186 -9.71 33.77 -2.81
N SER A 187 -9.33 32.92 -1.86
CA SER A 187 -8.01 32.92 -1.21
C SER A 187 -7.59 31.49 -0.91
N ALA A 188 -6.39 31.10 -1.36
CA ALA A 188 -5.86 29.75 -1.17
C ALA A 188 -4.79 29.69 -0.09
N VAL A 189 -4.95 28.76 0.85
CA VAL A 189 -3.99 28.47 1.92
C VAL A 189 -3.61 26.99 1.86
N VAL A 190 -2.31 26.72 1.87
CA VAL A 190 -1.75 25.36 1.92
C VAL A 190 -1.68 24.94 3.39
N GLY A 191 -2.19 23.74 3.70
CA GLY A 191 -2.04 23.16 5.03
C GLY A 191 -0.62 22.61 5.27
N PRO A 192 -0.28 22.21 6.50
CA PRO A 192 1.01 21.57 6.74
C PRO A 192 1.10 20.24 6.00
N ASP A 193 2.21 20.02 5.31
CA ASP A 193 2.52 18.76 4.63
C ASP A 193 2.65 17.60 5.63
N PHE A 194 2.47 16.37 5.13
CA PHE A 194 2.92 15.18 5.84
C PHE A 194 4.41 15.01 5.60
N ASP A 195 5.20 14.83 6.66
CA ASP A 195 6.60 14.42 6.50
C ASP A 195 6.68 12.90 6.48
N GLY A 196 7.06 12.33 5.32
CA GLY A 196 7.14 10.89 5.11
C GLY A 196 8.09 10.18 6.05
N SER A 197 8.99 10.91 6.71
CA SER A 197 9.86 10.37 7.76
C SER A 197 9.09 9.88 9.00
N PHE A 198 7.81 10.23 9.14
CA PHE A 198 6.93 9.71 10.19
C PHE A 198 6.14 8.48 9.78
N ASP A 199 6.16 8.08 8.50
CA ASP A 199 5.55 6.82 8.04
C ASP A 199 6.57 5.69 8.10
N ASN A 200 6.60 4.96 9.22
CA ASN A 200 7.48 3.81 9.40
C ASN A 200 7.29 2.72 8.32
N GLY A 201 6.11 2.64 7.71
CA GLY A 201 5.85 1.71 6.61
C GLY A 201 6.64 2.11 5.36
N VAL A 202 6.64 3.39 5.00
CA VAL A 202 7.41 3.92 3.86
C VAL A 202 8.91 3.86 4.14
N VAL A 203 9.37 4.27 5.32
CA VAL A 203 10.80 4.15 5.70
C VAL A 203 11.30 2.71 5.57
N SER A 204 10.52 1.75 6.05
CA SER A 204 10.85 0.33 5.97
C SER A 204 10.81 -0.20 4.54
N HIS A 205 9.85 0.29 3.72
CA HIS A 205 9.76 -0.01 2.30
C HIS A 205 11.04 0.44 1.57
N GLU A 206 11.45 1.69 1.73
CA GLU A 206 12.66 2.20 1.07
C GLU A 206 13.91 1.42 1.49
N PHE A 207 14.02 1.07 2.77
CA PHE A 207 15.13 0.23 3.23
C PHE A 207 15.08 -1.17 2.60
N GLY A 208 13.88 -1.68 2.34
CA GLY A 208 13.63 -2.93 1.62
C GLY A 208 14.22 -2.95 0.20
N HIS A 209 14.28 -1.81 -0.50
CA HIS A 209 15.02 -1.72 -1.77
C HIS A 209 16.52 -1.94 -1.55
N GLY A 210 17.09 -1.32 -0.52
CA GLY A 210 18.48 -1.54 -0.13
C GLY A 210 18.78 -3.02 0.12
N ILE A 211 17.93 -3.68 0.91
CA ILE A 211 18.06 -5.11 1.22
C ILE A 211 17.95 -5.97 -0.04
N SER A 212 16.85 -5.86 -0.78
CA SER A 212 16.54 -6.76 -1.89
C SER A 212 17.50 -6.61 -3.06
N ASN A 213 17.91 -5.38 -3.41
CA ASN A 213 18.89 -5.13 -4.46
C ASN A 213 20.28 -5.67 -4.10
N ARG A 214 20.74 -5.47 -2.85
CA ARG A 214 22.05 -5.98 -2.39
C ARG A 214 22.09 -7.50 -2.34
N LEU A 215 21.07 -8.12 -1.77
CA LEU A 215 21.04 -9.57 -1.61
C LEU A 215 20.90 -10.30 -2.95
N THR A 216 20.12 -9.74 -3.88
CA THR A 216 19.89 -10.38 -5.19
C THR A 216 21.11 -10.26 -6.09
N GLY A 217 21.66 -11.40 -6.51
CA GLY A 217 22.83 -11.43 -7.41
C GLY A 217 24.13 -10.97 -6.74
N GLY A 218 24.24 -11.14 -5.42
CA GLY A 218 25.51 -11.12 -4.70
C GLY A 218 26.18 -9.74 -4.59
N GLY A 219 25.43 -8.72 -4.16
CA GLY A 219 26.00 -7.41 -3.84
C GLY A 219 26.19 -6.46 -5.02
N THR A 220 25.81 -6.89 -6.23
CA THR A 220 25.94 -6.07 -7.46
C THR A 220 24.91 -4.93 -7.55
N ALA A 221 23.77 -5.08 -6.86
CA ALA A 221 22.65 -4.13 -6.85
C ALA A 221 22.00 -3.83 -8.22
N ASN A 222 22.24 -4.67 -9.24
CA ASN A 222 21.76 -4.47 -10.62
C ASN A 222 20.84 -5.60 -11.11
N CYS A 223 20.41 -6.49 -10.22
CA CYS A 223 19.66 -7.69 -10.59
C CYS A 223 18.14 -7.55 -10.51
N LEU A 224 17.61 -6.46 -9.94
CA LEU A 224 16.19 -6.18 -9.90
C LEU A 224 15.88 -4.99 -10.80
N ASN A 225 15.00 -5.19 -11.79
CA ASN A 225 14.66 -4.16 -12.77
C ASN A 225 13.49 -3.30 -12.25
N GLY A 226 13.59 -1.98 -12.29
CA GLY A 226 12.48 -1.07 -11.95
C GLY A 226 11.56 -0.70 -13.13
N THR A 227 11.75 -1.31 -14.31
CA THR A 227 11.07 -0.90 -15.55
C THR A 227 9.70 -1.58 -15.69
N THR A 228 8.72 -0.83 -16.17
CA THR A 228 7.39 -1.32 -16.56
C THR A 228 7.48 -2.46 -17.59
N GLY A 229 6.60 -3.46 -17.46
CA GLY A 229 6.49 -4.59 -18.38
C GLY A 229 7.25 -5.85 -17.95
N TYR A 230 7.93 -5.82 -16.81
CA TYR A 230 8.69 -6.94 -16.25
C TYR A 230 8.09 -7.47 -14.95
N GLN A 231 8.35 -8.74 -14.62
CA GLN A 231 7.93 -9.39 -13.37
C GLN A 231 8.85 -9.03 -12.20
N THR A 232 9.14 -7.74 -12.04
CA THR A 232 10.01 -7.29 -10.97
C THR A 232 9.35 -7.47 -9.61
N MET A 233 10.16 -7.86 -8.63
CA MET A 233 9.71 -8.12 -7.26
C MET A 233 10.24 -7.08 -6.26
N GLY A 234 11.05 -6.10 -6.72
CA GLY A 234 11.67 -5.06 -5.90
C GLY A 234 10.67 -4.37 -4.95
N GLU A 235 9.66 -3.75 -5.55
CA GLU A 235 8.54 -3.12 -4.86
C GLU A 235 7.83 -4.06 -3.89
N GLY A 236 7.67 -5.33 -4.30
CA GLY A 236 6.93 -6.30 -3.53
C GLY A 236 7.67 -6.80 -2.28
N TRP A 237 9.01 -6.96 -2.36
CA TRP A 237 9.82 -7.22 -1.17
C TRP A 237 9.80 -6.03 -0.23
N SER A 238 9.92 -4.82 -0.76
CA SER A 238 9.89 -3.58 0.02
C SER A 238 8.59 -3.42 0.81
N ASP A 239 7.42 -3.63 0.16
CA ASP A 239 6.13 -3.63 0.85
C ASP A 239 6.04 -4.73 1.92
N PHE A 240 6.59 -5.92 1.66
CA PHE A 240 6.64 -6.98 2.67
C PHE A 240 7.42 -6.56 3.92
N PHE A 241 8.58 -5.93 3.76
CA PHE A 241 9.35 -5.42 4.90
C PHE A 241 8.58 -4.34 5.66
N GLY A 242 7.89 -3.43 4.95
CA GLY A 242 7.01 -2.44 5.56
C GLY A 242 5.89 -3.07 6.39
N LEU A 243 5.21 -4.09 5.86
CA LEU A 243 4.17 -4.82 6.57
C LEU A 243 4.72 -5.59 7.78
N TRP A 244 5.83 -6.29 7.61
CA TRP A 244 6.45 -7.08 8.67
C TRP A 244 6.86 -6.20 9.85
N MET A 245 7.57 -5.10 9.58
CA MET A 245 8.03 -4.14 10.59
C MET A 245 6.88 -3.48 11.36
N THR A 246 5.71 -3.35 10.73
CA THR A 246 4.54 -2.71 11.33
C THR A 246 3.48 -3.73 11.78
N THR A 247 3.80 -5.03 11.80
CA THR A 247 2.90 -6.06 12.34
C THR A 247 2.83 -5.97 13.86
N ARG A 248 1.62 -5.93 14.43
CA ARG A 248 1.41 -5.76 15.87
C ARG A 248 0.84 -7.04 16.51
N PRO A 249 1.11 -7.27 17.81
CA PRO A 249 0.35 -8.26 18.57
C PRO A 249 -1.17 -8.02 18.43
N GLY A 250 -1.93 -9.09 18.20
CA GLY A 250 -3.38 -9.04 17.98
C GLY A 250 -3.80 -8.77 16.53
N ASP A 251 -2.88 -8.46 15.62
CA ASP A 251 -3.21 -8.53 14.20
C ASP A 251 -3.49 -9.98 13.78
N ILE A 252 -4.37 -10.15 12.79
CA ILE A 252 -4.67 -11.45 12.16
C ILE A 252 -4.60 -11.33 10.64
N GLY A 253 -4.48 -12.46 9.94
CA GLY A 253 -4.33 -12.49 8.48
C GLY A 253 -5.44 -11.78 7.71
N SER A 254 -6.67 -11.83 8.20
CA SER A 254 -7.81 -11.15 7.58
C SER A 254 -7.82 -9.63 7.76
N ASN A 255 -7.00 -9.07 8.66
CA ASN A 255 -6.92 -7.63 8.85
C ASN A 255 -6.48 -6.95 7.54
N LYS A 256 -7.18 -5.87 7.17
CA LYS A 256 -6.82 -5.07 6.00
C LYS A 256 -5.65 -4.17 6.37
N ARG A 257 -4.50 -4.38 5.71
CA ARG A 257 -3.29 -3.59 5.91
C ARG A 257 -3.00 -2.77 4.66
N TYR A 258 -2.84 -1.46 4.83
CA TYR A 258 -2.58 -0.52 3.74
C TYR A 258 -1.18 0.09 3.91
N ILE A 259 -0.56 0.50 2.81
CA ILE A 259 0.77 1.13 2.79
C ILE A 259 0.62 2.63 2.60
N ALA A 260 1.41 3.41 3.33
CA ALA A 260 1.50 4.86 3.20
C ALA A 260 0.19 5.63 3.47
N THR A 261 -0.66 5.12 4.39
CA THR A 261 -1.95 5.79 4.67
C THR A 261 -1.79 7.18 5.27
N TYR A 262 -0.74 7.40 6.08
CA TYR A 262 -0.43 8.71 6.66
C TYR A 262 0.00 9.68 5.57
N ASP A 263 0.96 9.29 4.73
CA ASP A 263 1.47 10.12 3.63
C ASP A 263 0.39 10.43 2.57
N ASN A 264 -0.56 9.52 2.38
CA ASN A 264 -1.71 9.73 1.50
C ASN A 264 -2.86 10.54 2.15
N GLY A 265 -2.77 10.86 3.44
CA GLY A 265 -3.84 11.55 4.18
C GLY A 265 -5.13 10.73 4.32
N THR A 266 -5.02 9.40 4.33
CA THR A 266 -6.15 8.46 4.51
C THR A 266 -6.16 7.87 5.92
N PRO A 267 -7.33 7.64 6.54
CA PRO A 267 -7.36 6.93 7.82
C PRO A 267 -6.78 5.51 7.70
N LEU A 268 -5.96 5.10 8.67
CA LEU A 268 -5.26 3.82 8.74
C LEU A 268 -6.15 2.59 8.47
N ASN A 269 -7.42 2.64 8.89
CA ASN A 269 -8.38 1.54 8.78
C ASN A 269 -9.33 1.64 7.58
N VAL A 270 -9.21 2.69 6.76
CA VAL A 270 -10.09 2.93 5.60
C VAL A 270 -9.32 2.74 4.29
N GLY A 271 -8.03 3.11 4.26
CA GLY A 271 -7.18 2.99 3.07
C GLY A 271 -7.60 3.95 1.93
N PRO A 272 -7.16 3.70 0.68
CA PRO A 272 -6.30 2.58 0.28
C PRO A 272 -4.80 2.83 0.53
N GLY A 273 -4.42 4.05 0.94
CA GLY A 273 -3.01 4.46 0.89
C GLY A 273 -2.53 4.54 -0.56
N PHE A 274 -1.29 4.09 -0.84
CA PHE A 274 -0.71 4.14 -2.19
C PHE A 274 -0.92 2.88 -3.04
N ARG A 275 -1.48 1.80 -2.49
CA ARG A 275 -1.73 0.54 -3.22
C ARG A 275 -3.19 0.42 -3.62
N SER A 276 -3.48 -0.39 -4.62
CA SER A 276 -4.83 -0.57 -5.16
C SER A 276 -5.75 -1.35 -4.21
N LYS A 277 -5.21 -2.30 -3.44
CA LYS A 277 -5.95 -3.13 -2.48
C LYS A 277 -5.21 -3.27 -1.15
N PRO A 278 -5.92 -3.59 -0.05
CA PRO A 278 -5.24 -3.96 1.19
C PRO A 278 -4.47 -5.27 1.05
N TYR A 279 -3.41 -5.43 1.82
CA TYR A 279 -2.80 -6.72 2.10
C TYR A 279 -3.61 -7.44 3.16
N THR A 280 -4.17 -8.59 2.81
CA THR A 280 -5.03 -9.43 3.65
C THR A 280 -5.09 -10.85 3.06
N THR A 281 -5.28 -11.85 3.92
CA THR A 281 -5.52 -13.23 3.51
C THR A 281 -6.96 -13.49 3.04
N ASP A 282 -7.84 -12.49 3.13
CA ASP A 282 -9.21 -12.56 2.59
C ASP A 282 -9.20 -12.46 1.05
N MET A 283 -9.59 -13.54 0.38
CA MET A 283 -9.66 -13.63 -1.09
C MET A 283 -10.98 -13.12 -1.66
N SER A 284 -11.87 -12.56 -0.83
CA SER A 284 -13.11 -11.97 -1.31
C SER A 284 -12.85 -10.74 -2.19
N THR A 285 -13.87 -10.31 -2.95
CA THR A 285 -13.82 -9.07 -3.76
C THR A 285 -13.45 -7.85 -2.91
N ASN A 286 -13.91 -7.82 -1.65
CA ASN A 286 -13.67 -6.74 -0.69
C ASN A 286 -12.33 -6.87 0.07
N GLY A 287 -11.64 -8.01 -0.08
CA GLY A 287 -10.28 -8.25 0.36
C GLY A 287 -9.29 -8.08 -0.78
N ASN A 288 -8.36 -9.03 -0.91
CA ASN A 288 -7.36 -9.07 -1.95
C ASN A 288 -7.39 -10.42 -2.66
N ASN A 289 -7.97 -10.41 -3.87
CA ASN A 289 -8.11 -11.58 -4.74
C ASN A 289 -7.07 -11.60 -5.86
N TYR A 290 -5.94 -10.87 -5.73
CA TYR A 290 -4.89 -10.92 -6.72
C TYR A 290 -4.27 -12.30 -6.81
N THR A 291 -4.11 -12.76 -8.05
CA THR A 291 -3.42 -13.98 -8.46
C THR A 291 -2.40 -13.63 -9.53
N TYR A 292 -1.57 -14.61 -9.89
CA TYR A 292 -0.53 -14.45 -10.91
C TYR A 292 -1.08 -13.94 -12.26
N SER A 293 -2.30 -14.31 -12.66
CA SER A 293 -2.94 -13.83 -13.89
C SER A 293 -3.25 -12.33 -13.93
N LYS A 294 -3.11 -11.63 -12.80
CA LYS A 294 -3.24 -10.17 -12.75
C LYS A 294 -2.09 -9.48 -13.46
N LEU A 295 -0.93 -10.14 -13.65
CA LEU A 295 0.14 -9.63 -14.49
C LEU A 295 -0.25 -9.67 -15.96
N GLY A 296 0.10 -8.61 -16.68
CA GLY A 296 -0.03 -8.54 -18.13
C GLY A 296 -0.29 -7.13 -18.65
N PRO A 297 -0.25 -6.94 -19.98
CA PRO A 297 -0.41 -5.63 -20.61
C PRO A 297 -1.88 -5.26 -20.89
N ALA A 298 -2.84 -6.17 -20.68
CA ALA A 298 -4.24 -5.92 -21.02
C ALA A 298 -4.89 -4.92 -20.05
N SER A 299 -5.98 -4.30 -20.49
CA SER A 299 -6.78 -3.44 -19.61
C SER A 299 -7.22 -4.20 -18.35
N GLY A 300 -6.96 -3.62 -17.18
CA GLY A 300 -7.24 -4.26 -15.90
C GLY A 300 -6.18 -5.27 -15.46
N GLN A 301 -5.06 -5.43 -16.17
CA GLN A 301 -3.87 -6.14 -15.70
C GLN A 301 -2.76 -5.18 -15.28
N PHE A 302 -1.75 -5.72 -14.60
CA PHE A 302 -0.66 -5.00 -13.98
C PHE A 302 0.65 -5.23 -14.75
N SER A 303 1.30 -4.11 -15.10
CA SER A 303 2.60 -4.08 -15.77
C SER A 303 3.53 -3.00 -15.21
N GLU A 304 3.00 -2.02 -14.49
CA GLU A 304 3.76 -1.00 -13.77
C GLU A 304 4.42 -1.62 -12.52
N THR A 305 5.63 -1.17 -12.14
CA THR A 305 6.46 -1.87 -11.15
C THR A 305 5.81 -1.98 -9.77
N HIS A 306 5.09 -0.94 -9.32
CA HIS A 306 4.40 -0.93 -8.04
C HIS A 306 3.18 -1.85 -8.08
N ASP A 307 2.38 -1.75 -9.15
CA ASP A 307 1.22 -2.62 -9.38
C ASP A 307 1.65 -4.12 -9.40
N VAL A 308 2.75 -4.43 -10.10
CA VAL A 308 3.35 -5.77 -10.12
C VAL A 308 3.77 -6.19 -8.71
N GLY A 309 4.43 -5.28 -7.97
CA GLY A 309 4.83 -5.47 -6.59
C GLY A 309 3.67 -5.89 -5.67
N GLU A 310 2.48 -5.31 -5.86
CA GLU A 310 1.29 -5.66 -5.06
C GLU A 310 0.96 -7.15 -5.10
N ILE A 311 1.13 -7.80 -6.25
CA ILE A 311 0.84 -9.24 -6.42
C ILE A 311 1.89 -10.07 -5.67
N TRP A 312 3.16 -9.68 -5.75
CA TRP A 312 4.26 -10.37 -5.07
C TRP A 312 4.12 -10.29 -3.54
N THR A 313 3.92 -9.09 -3.00
CA THR A 313 3.72 -8.89 -1.56
C THR A 313 2.51 -9.65 -1.07
N THR A 314 1.42 -9.68 -1.85
CA THR A 314 0.20 -10.40 -1.48
C THR A 314 0.48 -11.88 -1.17
N VAL A 315 1.33 -12.54 -1.97
CA VAL A 315 1.78 -13.93 -1.70
C VAL A 315 2.65 -14.02 -0.46
N LEU A 316 3.60 -13.10 -0.28
CA LEU A 316 4.48 -13.10 0.89
C LEU A 316 3.73 -12.84 2.19
N TRP A 317 2.66 -12.04 2.12
CA TRP A 317 1.78 -11.77 3.25
C TRP A 317 0.95 -13.00 3.64
N ASP A 318 0.42 -13.73 2.65
CA ASP A 318 -0.19 -15.04 2.89
C ASP A 318 0.80 -16.02 3.53
N LEU A 319 2.06 -16.05 3.07
CA LEU A 319 3.10 -16.90 3.63
C LEU A 319 3.40 -16.55 5.08
N ASN A 320 3.55 -15.25 5.39
CA ASN A 320 3.80 -14.77 6.74
C ASN A 320 2.71 -15.23 7.71
N TRP A 321 1.43 -15.06 7.35
CA TRP A 321 0.33 -15.51 8.19
C TRP A 321 0.23 -17.02 8.29
N ALA A 322 0.48 -17.75 7.20
CA ALA A 322 0.52 -19.21 7.24
C ALA A 322 1.60 -19.72 8.20
N MET A 323 2.79 -19.09 8.18
CA MET A 323 3.88 -19.41 9.10
C MET A 323 3.58 -18.98 10.54
N ILE A 324 2.99 -17.80 10.76
CA ILE A 324 2.52 -17.35 12.07
C ILE A 324 1.49 -18.32 12.64
N ASN A 325 0.53 -18.80 11.84
CA ASN A 325 -0.46 -19.77 12.29
C ASN A 325 0.17 -21.13 12.66
N LYS A 326 1.29 -21.50 12.04
CA LYS A 326 2.00 -22.75 12.31
C LYS A 326 2.95 -22.66 13.50
N TYR A 327 3.64 -21.53 13.66
CA TYR A 327 4.76 -21.36 14.59
C TYR A 327 4.55 -20.29 15.65
N GLY A 328 3.38 -19.64 15.64
CA GLY A 328 3.03 -18.50 16.48
C GLY A 328 3.68 -17.19 16.05
N TYR A 329 3.12 -16.06 16.48
CA TYR A 329 3.78 -14.75 16.34
C TYR A 329 4.76 -14.53 17.50
N ASN A 330 5.90 -13.91 17.23
CA ASN A 330 6.87 -13.50 18.24
C ASN A 330 7.09 -11.98 18.17
N PRO A 331 6.79 -11.23 19.26
CA PRO A 331 6.99 -9.79 19.29
C PRO A 331 8.46 -9.38 19.35
N ASP A 332 9.38 -10.29 19.69
CA ASP A 332 10.81 -10.04 19.59
C ASP A 332 11.29 -10.20 18.14
N PHE A 333 11.61 -9.07 17.52
CA PHE A 333 12.03 -9.01 16.11
C PHE A 333 13.40 -9.67 15.87
N PHE A 334 14.21 -9.86 16.92
CA PHE A 334 15.54 -10.48 16.82
C PHE A 334 15.53 -11.97 17.15
N ALA A 335 14.39 -12.52 17.57
CA ALA A 335 14.29 -13.93 17.90
C ALA A 335 14.51 -14.84 16.68
N ALA A 336 15.03 -16.04 16.96
CA ALA A 336 15.17 -17.11 15.96
C ALA A 336 13.90 -17.98 15.81
N SER A 337 12.91 -17.77 16.68
CA SER A 337 11.65 -18.53 16.74
C SER A 337 10.46 -17.61 16.48
N GLY A 338 9.34 -18.21 16.04
CA GLY A 338 8.14 -17.49 15.61
C GLY A 338 7.99 -17.49 14.09
N GLY A 339 6.76 -17.63 13.62
CA GLY A 339 6.43 -17.69 12.19
C GLY A 339 6.79 -16.42 11.43
N ASN A 340 6.65 -15.25 12.06
CA ASN A 340 7.09 -13.98 11.49
C ASN A 340 8.62 -13.93 11.32
N ASN A 341 9.40 -14.35 12.33
CA ASN A 341 10.86 -14.37 12.24
C ASN A 341 11.36 -15.39 11.21
N LEU A 342 10.75 -16.59 11.19
CA LEU A 342 11.07 -17.62 10.20
C LEU A 342 10.75 -17.15 8.77
N THR A 343 9.62 -16.46 8.56
CA THR A 343 9.27 -15.92 7.25
C THR A 343 10.24 -14.82 6.82
N LEU A 344 10.60 -13.90 7.72
CA LEU A 344 11.61 -12.89 7.43
C LEU A 344 12.93 -13.54 6.99
N LYS A 345 13.38 -14.58 7.71
CA LYS A 345 14.60 -15.32 7.34
C LYS A 345 14.49 -15.96 5.96
N LEU A 346 13.36 -16.59 5.65
CA LEU A 346 13.09 -17.18 4.34
C LEU A 346 13.09 -16.14 3.22
N VAL A 347 12.53 -14.95 3.45
CA VAL A 347 12.54 -13.85 2.47
C VAL A 347 13.96 -13.35 2.24
N LEU A 348 14.72 -13.08 3.30
CA LEU A 348 16.10 -12.61 3.20
C LEU A 348 17.00 -13.62 2.49
N ASP A 349 16.90 -14.90 2.83
CA ASP A 349 17.69 -15.94 2.17
C ASP A 349 17.17 -16.24 0.77
N GLY A 350 15.86 -16.12 0.52
CA GLY A 350 15.28 -16.22 -0.81
C GLY A 350 15.87 -15.18 -1.76
N CYS A 351 16.00 -13.92 -1.33
CA CYS A 351 16.70 -12.88 -2.10
C CYS A 351 18.16 -13.27 -2.42
N LYS A 352 18.86 -13.97 -1.51
CA LYS A 352 20.24 -14.43 -1.74
C LYS A 352 20.32 -15.61 -2.71
N LEU A 353 19.32 -16.50 -2.69
CA LEU A 353 19.36 -17.80 -3.38
C LEU A 353 18.61 -17.83 -4.71
N GLN A 354 17.82 -16.80 -5.00
CA GLN A 354 17.23 -16.61 -6.32
C GLN A 354 18.30 -16.21 -7.36
N VAL A 355 17.99 -16.40 -8.63
CA VAL A 355 18.86 -15.99 -9.73
C VAL A 355 18.93 -14.47 -9.86
N CYS A 356 19.97 -13.94 -10.51
CA CYS A 356 19.97 -12.56 -10.97
C CYS A 356 18.91 -12.39 -12.08
N GLN A 357 18.27 -11.21 -12.15
CA GLN A 357 17.14 -10.95 -13.04
C GLN A 357 16.00 -11.96 -12.86
N PRO A 358 15.53 -12.17 -11.61
CA PRO A 358 14.47 -13.12 -11.34
C PRO A 358 13.10 -12.55 -11.74
N GLY A 359 12.13 -13.43 -11.89
CA GLY A 359 10.71 -13.08 -11.77
C GLY A 359 10.02 -13.99 -10.76
N PHE A 360 8.69 -13.97 -10.70
CA PHE A 360 7.97 -14.47 -9.52
C PHE A 360 8.23 -15.94 -9.21
N LEU A 361 8.33 -16.79 -10.23
CA LEU A 361 8.59 -18.22 -10.02
C LEU A 361 10.05 -18.46 -9.57
N ASP A 362 11.01 -17.68 -10.07
CA ASP A 362 12.39 -17.71 -9.57
C ASP A 362 12.45 -17.30 -8.09
N GLY A 363 11.68 -16.29 -7.69
CA GLY A 363 11.58 -15.83 -6.30
C GLY A 363 10.97 -16.89 -5.37
N ARG A 364 9.89 -17.55 -5.81
CA ARG A 364 9.28 -18.70 -5.10
C ARG A 364 10.33 -19.79 -4.88
N ASP A 365 11.04 -20.16 -5.95
CA ASP A 365 12.03 -21.23 -5.91
C ASP A 365 13.24 -20.84 -5.05
N GLY A 366 13.60 -19.56 -5.00
CA GLY A 366 14.56 -19.01 -4.04
C GLY A 366 14.15 -19.22 -2.58
N ILE A 367 12.88 -18.97 -2.25
CA ILE A 367 12.32 -19.21 -0.89
C ILE A 367 12.30 -20.71 -0.55
N LEU A 368 11.94 -21.58 -1.50
CA LEU A 368 11.98 -23.03 -1.30
C LEU A 368 13.42 -23.54 -1.08
N ARG A 369 14.40 -22.98 -1.80
CA ARG A 369 15.83 -23.26 -1.57
C ARG A 369 16.28 -22.79 -0.20
N ALA A 370 15.83 -21.61 0.24
CA ALA A 370 16.10 -21.11 1.58
C ALA A 370 15.56 -22.06 2.67
N ASP A 371 14.33 -22.55 2.51
CA ASP A 371 13.73 -23.49 3.45
C ASP A 371 14.48 -24.85 3.47
N SER A 372 14.91 -25.30 2.29
CA SER A 372 15.73 -26.53 2.17
C SER A 372 17.06 -26.38 2.89
N ALA A 373 17.74 -25.24 2.74
CA ALA A 373 19.04 -24.97 3.34
C ALA A 373 18.99 -24.77 4.86
N THR A 374 17.96 -24.07 5.36
CA THR A 374 17.90 -23.64 6.77
C THR A 374 16.99 -24.49 7.64
N ASN A 375 15.91 -25.05 7.06
CA ASN A 375 14.89 -25.81 7.78
C ASN A 375 14.75 -27.25 7.27
N ARG A 376 15.67 -27.71 6.41
CA ARG A 376 15.65 -29.06 5.80
C ARG A 376 14.34 -29.35 5.06
N GLY A 377 13.72 -28.33 4.49
CA GLY A 377 12.47 -28.46 3.73
C GLY A 377 11.20 -28.62 4.59
N ALA A 378 11.28 -28.36 5.90
CA ALA A 378 10.16 -28.57 6.83
C ALA A 378 8.91 -27.70 6.54
N ASN A 379 9.03 -26.68 5.68
CA ASN A 379 7.93 -25.79 5.29
C ASN A 379 7.59 -25.86 3.81
N ALA A 380 8.25 -26.73 3.03
CA ALA A 380 8.02 -26.83 1.58
C ALA A 380 6.55 -27.04 1.22
N ASP A 381 5.84 -27.92 1.93
CA ASP A 381 4.40 -28.15 1.73
C ASP A 381 3.59 -26.85 1.92
N LEU A 382 3.86 -26.10 2.99
CA LEU A 382 3.14 -24.86 3.30
C LEU A 382 3.44 -23.76 2.28
N ILE A 383 4.70 -23.62 1.89
CA ILE A 383 5.14 -22.67 0.87
C ILE A 383 4.43 -22.98 -0.45
N TRP A 384 4.43 -24.24 -0.90
CA TRP A 384 3.75 -24.64 -2.13
C TRP A 384 2.24 -24.35 -2.10
N ASN A 385 1.55 -24.68 -1.01
CA ASN A 385 0.11 -24.39 -0.88
C ASN A 385 -0.18 -22.88 -0.95
N VAL A 386 0.65 -22.03 -0.32
CA VAL A 386 0.48 -20.57 -0.34
C VAL A 386 0.69 -20.01 -1.75
N PHE A 387 1.77 -20.38 -2.43
CA PHE A 387 2.05 -19.90 -3.77
C PHE A 387 1.03 -20.42 -4.79
N ALA A 388 0.65 -21.70 -4.70
CA ALA A 388 -0.36 -22.29 -5.56
C ALA A 388 -1.72 -21.60 -5.40
N ARG A 389 -2.13 -21.25 -4.17
CA ARG A 389 -3.38 -20.51 -3.93
C ARG A 389 -3.47 -19.19 -4.70
N ARG A 390 -2.33 -18.55 -4.96
CA ARG A 390 -2.22 -17.28 -5.69
C ARG A 390 -1.81 -17.46 -7.16
N GLY A 391 -1.94 -18.68 -7.69
CA GLY A 391 -1.69 -18.98 -9.11
C GLY A 391 -0.22 -19.20 -9.47
N MET A 392 0.67 -19.37 -8.47
CA MET A 392 2.11 -19.62 -8.64
C MET A 392 2.46 -21.07 -8.26
N GLY A 393 1.58 -22.01 -8.61
CA GLY A 393 1.70 -23.44 -8.36
C GLY A 393 2.66 -24.17 -9.30
N TYR A 394 2.63 -25.50 -9.26
CA TYR A 394 3.61 -26.36 -9.92
C TYR A 394 3.61 -26.22 -11.45
N SER A 395 2.43 -26.14 -12.08
CA SER A 395 2.31 -25.96 -13.53
C SER A 395 2.40 -24.50 -14.00
N ALA A 396 2.57 -23.54 -13.08
CA ALA A 396 2.68 -22.13 -13.45
C ALA A 396 3.89 -21.89 -14.36
N LYS A 397 3.73 -21.03 -15.36
CA LYS A 397 4.80 -20.66 -16.28
C LYS A 397 5.14 -19.20 -16.14
N GLN A 398 6.42 -18.95 -15.98
CA GLN A 398 6.97 -17.62 -15.99
C GLN A 398 6.89 -17.03 -17.41
N GLY A 399 6.83 -15.70 -17.48
CA GLY A 399 6.67 -15.00 -18.75
C GLY A 399 7.96 -14.96 -19.54
N ASP A 400 7.84 -14.59 -20.81
CA ASP A 400 8.95 -14.58 -21.75
C ASP A 400 10.09 -13.68 -21.28
N ARG A 401 11.34 -14.08 -21.50
CA ARG A 401 12.50 -13.26 -21.17
C ARG A 401 12.84 -12.30 -22.31
N THR A 402 13.06 -11.03 -21.98
CA THR A 402 13.65 -10.03 -22.88
C THR A 402 14.84 -9.40 -22.17
N ASN A 403 16.01 -9.42 -22.81
CA ASN A 403 17.28 -8.95 -22.24
C ASN A 403 17.59 -9.58 -20.86
N GLY A 404 17.26 -10.86 -20.71
CA GLY A 404 17.47 -11.61 -19.48
C GLY A 404 16.37 -11.42 -18.41
N PHE A 405 15.47 -10.44 -18.54
CA PHE A 405 14.39 -10.21 -17.57
C PHE A 405 13.08 -10.87 -18.00
N PRO A 406 12.38 -11.59 -17.09
CA PRO A 406 11.03 -12.10 -17.34
C PRO A 406 10.02 -10.97 -17.50
N THR A 407 9.29 -10.96 -18.61
CA THR A 407 8.23 -10.00 -18.91
C THR A 407 6.91 -10.45 -18.30
N VAL A 408 5.95 -9.53 -18.21
CA VAL A 408 4.56 -9.87 -17.80
C VAL A 408 3.76 -10.57 -18.90
N ASN A 409 4.34 -10.78 -20.09
CA ASN A 409 3.67 -11.41 -21.22
C ASN A 409 3.78 -12.93 -21.15
N ASN A 410 2.77 -13.62 -21.70
CA ASN A 410 2.73 -15.07 -21.86
C ASN A 410 2.92 -15.89 -20.57
N ILE A 411 2.55 -15.30 -19.43
CA ILE A 411 2.49 -16.04 -18.16
C ILE A 411 1.36 -17.07 -18.18
N VAL A 412 1.53 -18.15 -17.42
CA VAL A 412 0.47 -19.12 -17.16
C VAL A 412 0.34 -19.29 -15.65
N GLN A 413 -0.85 -19.06 -15.10
CA GLN A 413 -1.12 -19.37 -13.70
C GLN A 413 -1.36 -20.86 -13.50
N GLY A 414 -0.89 -21.39 -12.38
CA GLY A 414 -1.12 -22.77 -11.94
C GLY A 414 -1.55 -22.80 -10.49
N PHE A 415 -2.53 -23.62 -10.14
CA PHE A 415 -3.03 -23.80 -8.77
C PHE A 415 -2.74 -25.19 -8.21
N ASP A 416 -2.09 -26.04 -9.00
CA ASP A 416 -1.69 -27.38 -8.64
C ASP A 416 -0.44 -27.40 -7.76
N LEU A 417 -0.30 -28.46 -6.97
CA LEU A 417 0.87 -28.71 -6.13
C LEU A 417 1.78 -29.73 -6.82
N PRO A 418 3.10 -29.69 -6.54
CA PRO A 418 3.99 -30.75 -7.00
C PRO A 418 3.53 -32.13 -6.50
N PRO A 419 3.80 -33.21 -7.25
CA PRO A 419 3.53 -34.57 -6.78
C PRO A 419 4.10 -34.79 -5.37
N GLN A 420 3.36 -35.49 -4.52
CA GLN A 420 3.72 -35.83 -3.13
C GLN A 420 3.69 -34.65 -2.12
N THR A 421 3.40 -33.42 -2.56
CA THR A 421 3.14 -32.30 -1.66
C THR A 421 1.87 -32.54 -0.86
N LYS A 422 1.91 -32.34 0.45
CA LYS A 422 0.71 -32.45 1.29
C LYS A 422 -0.20 -31.25 1.07
N VAL A 423 -1.48 -31.51 0.81
CA VAL A 423 -2.49 -30.45 0.73
C VAL A 423 -2.72 -29.87 2.11
N ILE A 424 -2.61 -28.55 2.23
CA ILE A 424 -2.90 -27.80 3.46
C ILE A 424 -4.04 -26.84 3.13
N VAL A 425 -5.17 -27.01 3.82
CA VAL A 425 -6.33 -26.14 3.61
C VAL A 425 -6.02 -24.73 4.14
N LEU A 426 -5.88 -23.79 3.23
CA LEU A 426 -5.74 -22.36 3.55
C LEU A 426 -7.13 -21.72 3.58
N ALA A 427 -7.40 -20.89 4.59
CA ALA A 427 -8.69 -20.21 4.72
C ALA A 427 -8.93 -19.30 3.51
N ASN A 428 -10.00 -19.53 2.76
CA ASN A 428 -10.34 -18.80 1.53
C ASN A 428 -11.30 -17.61 1.76
N GLN A 429 -11.81 -17.46 2.97
CA GLN A 429 -12.68 -16.37 3.43
C GLN A 429 -12.32 -15.99 4.87
N ASN A 430 -12.95 -14.94 5.42
CA ASN A 430 -12.95 -14.64 6.85
C ASN A 430 -13.64 -15.76 7.64
N GLY A 431 -12.95 -16.89 7.77
CA GLY A 431 -13.31 -17.99 8.64
C GLY A 431 -12.45 -17.89 9.88
N VAL A 432 -13.09 -17.84 11.05
CA VAL A 432 -12.44 -18.09 12.34
C VAL A 432 -11.87 -19.51 12.27
N THR A 433 -10.59 -19.66 11.93
CA THR A 433 -9.91 -20.96 11.93
C THR A 433 -9.75 -21.42 13.37
N THR A 434 -10.72 -22.22 13.82
CA THR A 434 -10.90 -22.74 15.20
C THR A 434 -9.78 -23.66 15.70
N SER A 435 -8.80 -24.02 14.86
CA SER A 435 -7.80 -25.06 15.19
C SER A 435 -6.37 -24.53 15.36
N ALA A 436 -6.07 -23.31 14.88
CA ALA A 436 -4.75 -22.67 15.01
C ALA A 436 -4.80 -21.38 15.86
N SER A 437 -5.98 -21.00 16.33
CA SER A 437 -6.17 -19.82 17.15
C SER A 437 -5.83 -20.04 18.62
N LEU A 438 -5.64 -21.28 19.06
CA LEU A 438 -5.29 -21.67 20.44
C LEU A 438 -4.00 -22.50 20.46
N GLU A 439 -2.92 -21.88 20.91
CA GLU A 439 -1.60 -22.47 21.06
C GLU A 439 -1.41 -22.99 22.50
N ALA A 440 -0.75 -24.14 22.64
CA ALA A 440 -0.34 -24.70 23.93
C ALA A 440 1.09 -25.25 23.79
N PHE A 441 2.06 -24.62 24.46
CA PHE A 441 3.48 -24.95 24.34
C PHE A 441 4.25 -24.80 25.67
N PRO A 442 5.35 -25.53 25.90
CA PRO A 442 5.83 -26.64 25.07
C PRO A 442 4.83 -27.81 25.08
N ASN A 443 4.83 -28.59 23.99
CA ASN A 443 3.99 -29.78 23.85
C ASN A 443 4.85 -30.88 23.19
N PRO A 444 5.38 -31.85 23.96
CA PRO A 444 5.03 -32.17 25.35
C PRO A 444 5.45 -31.11 26.38
N ALA A 445 4.61 -30.89 27.39
CA ALA A 445 4.89 -30.04 28.54
C ALA A 445 5.45 -30.87 29.70
N GLN A 446 6.43 -30.32 30.40
CA GLN A 446 6.95 -30.87 31.66
C GLN A 446 6.17 -30.23 32.81
N ASP A 447 6.81 -29.31 33.55
CA ASP A 447 6.22 -28.65 34.71
C ASP A 447 5.42 -27.38 34.37
N ARG A 448 5.51 -26.90 33.12
CA ARG A 448 4.89 -25.67 32.67
C ARG A 448 4.29 -25.83 31.28
N LEU A 449 3.11 -25.23 31.11
CA LEU A 449 2.40 -25.15 29.84
C LEU A 449 1.89 -23.72 29.62
N THR A 450 2.38 -23.05 28.59
CA THR A 450 1.88 -21.75 28.15
C THR A 450 0.74 -21.96 27.17
N VAL A 451 -0.42 -21.38 27.48
CA VAL A 451 -1.60 -21.36 26.61
C VAL A 451 -1.79 -19.94 26.08
N ARG A 452 -1.82 -19.78 24.76
CA ARG A 452 -1.96 -18.48 24.11
C ARG A 452 -3.04 -18.53 23.05
N THR A 453 -3.79 -17.45 22.86
CA THR A 453 -4.79 -17.39 21.79
C THR A 453 -4.98 -16.00 21.23
N GLN A 454 -5.21 -15.92 19.92
CA GLN A 454 -5.57 -14.68 19.22
C GLN A 454 -7.09 -14.55 19.01
N LEU A 455 -7.89 -15.39 19.68
CA LEU A 455 -9.35 -15.32 19.60
C LEU A 455 -9.86 -14.01 20.18
N ALA A 456 -10.89 -13.43 19.57
CA ALA A 456 -11.58 -12.28 20.14
C ALA A 456 -12.48 -12.73 21.31
N SER A 457 -12.58 -11.89 22.34
CA SER A 457 -13.49 -12.10 23.46
C SER A 457 -13.82 -10.76 24.11
N ALA A 458 -15.11 -10.43 24.19
CA ALA A 458 -15.60 -9.22 24.87
C ALA A 458 -15.55 -9.33 26.40
N ALA A 459 -15.26 -10.52 26.93
CA ALA A 459 -15.07 -10.79 28.35
C ALA A 459 -13.76 -11.58 28.59
N PRO A 460 -13.21 -11.58 29.83
CA PRO A 460 -12.06 -12.41 30.17
C PRO A 460 -12.25 -13.87 29.77
N MET A 461 -11.21 -14.47 29.20
CA MET A 461 -11.26 -15.84 28.69
C MET A 461 -11.06 -16.83 29.83
N GLN A 462 -11.75 -17.96 29.78
CA GLN A 462 -11.55 -19.04 30.74
C GLN A 462 -10.72 -20.15 30.10
N VAL A 463 -9.54 -20.41 30.66
CA VAL A 463 -8.65 -21.51 30.26
C VAL A 463 -8.85 -22.69 31.22
N THR A 464 -9.15 -23.86 30.68
CA THR A 464 -9.40 -25.09 31.44
C THR A 464 -8.59 -26.24 30.86
N VAL A 465 -7.84 -26.97 31.68
CA VAL A 465 -7.20 -28.23 31.29
C VAL A 465 -8.09 -29.37 31.73
N LEU A 466 -8.42 -30.27 30.81
CA LEU A 466 -9.29 -31.41 30.98
C LEU A 466 -8.50 -32.71 30.81
N ASP A 467 -8.78 -33.73 31.61
CA ASP A 467 -8.33 -35.09 31.33
C ASP A 467 -9.15 -35.72 30.17
N LEU A 468 -8.79 -36.94 29.76
CA LEU A 468 -9.50 -37.67 28.69
C LEU A 468 -10.94 -38.06 29.05
N MET A 469 -11.31 -38.05 30.34
CA MET A 469 -12.68 -38.26 30.80
C MET A 469 -13.49 -36.96 30.82
N GLY A 470 -12.89 -35.82 30.46
CA GLY A 470 -13.51 -34.51 30.43
C GLY A 470 -13.56 -33.82 31.80
N LYS A 471 -12.87 -34.33 32.81
CA LYS A 471 -12.79 -33.71 34.14
C LYS A 471 -11.78 -32.57 34.12
N ALA A 472 -12.18 -31.41 34.65
CA ALA A 472 -11.28 -30.28 34.80
C ALA A 472 -10.22 -30.55 35.88
N VAL A 473 -8.95 -30.49 35.48
CA VAL A 473 -7.78 -30.67 36.35
C VAL A 473 -7.08 -29.34 36.67
N LEU A 474 -7.17 -28.35 35.78
CA LEU A 474 -6.72 -26.98 36.03
C LEU A 474 -7.72 -25.98 35.44
N ARG A 475 -7.87 -24.82 36.07
CA ARG A 475 -8.74 -23.75 35.58
C ARG A 475 -8.18 -22.37 35.96
N THR A 476 -8.20 -21.45 35.02
CA THR A 476 -7.84 -20.04 35.24
C THR A 476 -8.67 -19.12 34.35
N THR A 477 -8.82 -17.86 34.75
CA THR A 477 -9.49 -16.82 33.97
C THR A 477 -8.48 -15.71 33.72
N VAL A 478 -8.39 -15.28 32.46
CA VAL A 478 -7.31 -14.42 31.99
C VAL A 478 -7.90 -13.29 31.15
N PRO A 479 -7.51 -12.02 31.37
CA PRO A 479 -7.92 -10.91 30.52
C PRO A 479 -7.59 -11.18 29.04
N THR A 480 -8.50 -10.82 28.14
CA THR A 480 -8.35 -11.00 26.68
C THR A 480 -7.02 -10.45 26.18
N ALA A 481 -6.64 -9.25 26.61
CA ALA A 481 -5.39 -8.62 26.21
C ALA A 481 -4.16 -9.42 26.67
N GLN A 482 -4.18 -10.00 27.87
CA GLN A 482 -3.08 -10.84 28.35
C GLN A 482 -2.99 -12.15 27.56
N MET A 483 -4.13 -12.82 27.31
CA MET A 483 -4.16 -14.04 26.49
C MET A 483 -3.60 -13.84 25.08
N GLN A 484 -3.84 -12.67 24.49
CA GLN A 484 -3.41 -12.31 23.14
C GLN A 484 -1.96 -11.83 23.08
N GLN A 485 -1.48 -11.10 24.09
CA GLN A 485 -0.12 -10.55 24.11
C GLN A 485 0.91 -11.59 24.55
N ASN A 486 0.69 -12.19 25.73
CA ASN A 486 1.69 -13.00 26.43
C ASN A 486 1.24 -14.44 26.69
N GLY A 487 -0.06 -14.73 26.53
CA GLY A 487 -0.66 -16.00 26.95
C GLY A 487 -0.75 -16.12 28.47
N VAL A 488 -1.04 -17.34 28.94
CA VAL A 488 -1.05 -17.71 30.35
C VAL A 488 -0.19 -18.94 30.57
N GLU A 489 0.71 -18.87 31.55
CA GLU A 489 1.49 -20.02 31.99
C GLU A 489 0.70 -20.81 33.03
N LEU A 490 0.54 -22.10 32.80
CA LEU A 490 -0.10 -23.06 33.69
C LEU A 490 0.97 -23.97 34.31
N ASN A 491 0.91 -24.15 35.63
CA ASN A 491 1.75 -25.12 36.32
C ASN A 491 1.18 -26.53 36.12
N THR A 492 1.94 -27.40 35.45
CA THR A 492 1.57 -28.78 35.16
C THR A 492 2.34 -29.82 35.98
N SER A 493 3.24 -29.40 36.88
CA SER A 493 4.07 -30.29 37.73
C SER A 493 3.30 -31.32 38.55
N SER A 494 2.04 -31.05 38.88
CA SER A 494 1.18 -31.95 39.66
C SER A 494 0.28 -32.85 38.80
N LEU A 495 0.33 -32.73 37.48
CA LEU A 495 -0.45 -33.55 36.56
C LEU A 495 0.30 -34.85 36.28
N ALA A 496 -0.42 -35.97 36.13
CA ALA A 496 0.22 -37.21 35.73
C ALA A 496 0.65 -37.16 34.25
N THR A 497 1.75 -37.83 33.89
CA THR A 497 2.15 -38.02 32.48
C THR A 497 0.99 -38.62 31.68
N GLY A 498 0.63 -37.97 30.58
CA GLY A 498 -0.56 -38.35 29.81
C GLY A 498 -1.03 -37.28 28.82
N ILE A 499 -2.14 -37.56 28.13
CA ILE A 499 -2.75 -36.63 27.18
C ILE A 499 -3.90 -35.87 27.85
N TYR A 500 -3.92 -34.56 27.65
CA TYR A 500 -4.93 -33.64 28.15
C TYR A 500 -5.50 -32.78 27.03
N VAL A 501 -6.63 -32.15 27.29
CA VAL A 501 -7.27 -31.18 26.41
C VAL A 501 -7.28 -29.83 27.10
N VAL A 502 -6.64 -28.83 26.51
CA VAL A 502 -6.79 -27.43 26.90
C VAL A 502 -8.01 -26.88 26.19
N ARG A 503 -8.94 -26.28 26.95
CA ARG A 503 -10.12 -25.58 26.46
C ARG A 503 -10.04 -24.10 26.83
N VAL A 504 -10.29 -23.21 25.87
CA VAL A 504 -10.47 -21.78 26.11
C VAL A 504 -11.86 -21.36 25.70
N ASN A 505 -12.62 -20.81 26.65
CA ASN A 505 -13.92 -20.21 26.39
C ASN A 505 -13.77 -18.70 26.19
N THR A 506 -14.33 -18.21 25.10
CA THR A 506 -14.50 -16.79 24.77
C THR A 506 -15.99 -16.45 24.70
N THR A 507 -16.32 -15.17 24.52
CA THR A 507 -17.70 -14.74 24.23
C THR A 507 -18.22 -15.25 22.88
N GLU A 508 -17.34 -15.73 22.01
CA GLU A 508 -17.66 -16.18 20.66
C GLU A 508 -17.72 -17.71 20.55
N GLY A 509 -17.24 -18.45 21.56
CA GLY A 509 -17.31 -19.90 21.56
C GLY A 509 -16.29 -20.58 22.47
N SER A 510 -16.23 -21.91 22.39
CA SER A 510 -15.27 -22.75 23.11
C SER A 510 -14.30 -23.38 22.11
N PHE A 511 -13.00 -23.26 22.38
CA PHE A 511 -11.94 -23.73 21.51
C PHE A 511 -11.04 -24.69 22.27
N THR A 512 -10.49 -25.71 21.61
CA THR A 512 -9.70 -26.75 22.28
C THR A 512 -8.44 -27.12 21.52
N THR A 513 -7.37 -27.41 22.25
CA THR A 513 -6.14 -28.01 21.72
C THR A 513 -5.67 -29.16 22.59
N LYS A 514 -4.97 -30.13 22.01
CA LYS A 514 -4.44 -31.31 22.73
C LYS A 514 -3.03 -31.03 23.23
N VAL A 515 -2.74 -31.42 24.46
CA VAL A 515 -1.40 -31.31 25.05
C VAL A 515 -0.99 -32.64 25.68
N THR A 516 0.27 -33.00 25.53
CA THR A 516 0.88 -34.13 26.24
C THR A 516 1.68 -33.59 27.42
N ILE A 517 1.47 -34.15 28.61
CA ILE A 517 2.32 -33.89 29.79
C ILE A 517 3.30 -35.05 29.94
N GLN A 518 4.58 -34.75 30.14
CA GLN A 518 5.66 -35.72 30.31
C GLN A 518 6.74 -35.13 31.22
N HIS A 519 6.81 -35.60 32.47
CA HIS A 519 7.86 -35.23 33.44
C HIS A 519 9.16 -36.01 33.24
#